data_AF-A0A4Y9K4J0-F1
#
_entry.id   AF-A0A4Y9K4J0-F1
#
_cell.length_a   1.000
_cell.length_b   1.000
_cell.length_c   1.000
_cell.angle_alpha   90.00
_cell.angle_beta   90.00
_cell.angle_gamma   90.00
#
_symmetry.space_group_name_H-M   'P 1'
#
loop_
_entity.id
_entity.type
_entity.pdbx_description
1 polymer ?
#
loop_
_entity_poly.entity_id
_entity_poly.type
_entity_poly.pdbx_seq_one_letter_code
_entity_poly.pdbx_strand_id
1 'polypeptide(L)'
;MRQTMSGRKTRSDSTTAHIQALQAAQTQLKPPQTLSKAEKRYWESIINSRALDSWTPIDQERAVKLAKLYVEIDEYEQELANTRRWLKTDTGAMKIHPLHYVVEELYKREIQMCRSLQIHSRATQGESRDQVKTNQLYQQARATLADDNGLLARFN
;
A
#
# COMPACT_ATOMS: atom_id res chain seq x y z
N MET A 1 18.61 -39.59 37.99
CA MET A 1 18.72 -39.61 36.51
C MET A 1 18.51 -38.19 35.99
N ARG A 2 19.42 -37.69 35.15
CA ARG A 2 19.55 -36.29 34.72
C ARG A 2 18.93 -36.06 33.34
N GLN A 3 18.43 -34.83 33.16
CA GLN A 3 18.28 -34.00 31.93
C GLN A 3 17.02 -34.14 31.05
N THR A 4 16.31 -33.02 30.97
CA THR A 4 15.26 -32.65 30.02
C THR A 4 15.88 -32.18 28.70
N MET A 5 15.53 -32.83 27.58
CA MET A 5 15.92 -32.35 26.24
C MET A 5 14.97 -31.24 25.78
N SER A 6 15.43 -29.99 25.91
CA SER A 6 14.84 -28.83 25.24
C SER A 6 15.15 -28.90 23.74
N GLY A 7 14.12 -29.13 22.92
CA GLY A 7 14.21 -29.09 21.47
C GLY A 7 14.64 -27.71 21.00
N ARG A 8 15.88 -27.62 20.52
CA ARG A 8 16.54 -26.40 20.04
C ARG A 8 15.74 -25.82 18.86
N LYS A 9 15.15 -24.63 19.05
CA LYS A 9 14.51 -23.84 17.99
C LYS A 9 15.54 -23.63 16.87
N THR A 10 15.23 -24.13 15.67
CA THR A 10 16.06 -23.97 14.47
C THR A 10 16.35 -22.50 14.28
N ARG A 11 17.63 -22.14 14.39
CA ARG A 11 18.10 -20.78 14.14
C ARG A 11 18.06 -20.63 12.62
N SER A 12 16.93 -20.13 12.09
CA SER A 12 16.81 -19.83 10.67
C SER A 12 17.90 -18.85 10.31
N ASP A 13 18.87 -19.34 9.53
CA ASP A 13 20.05 -18.60 9.13
C ASP A 13 19.65 -17.30 8.45
N SER A 14 20.16 -16.19 8.98
CA SER A 14 19.93 -14.84 8.50
C SER A 14 20.21 -14.72 7.01
N THR A 15 21.18 -15.47 6.49
CA THR A 15 21.56 -15.48 5.08
C THR A 15 20.45 -16.00 4.16
N THR A 16 19.73 -17.05 4.55
CA THR A 16 18.64 -17.61 3.73
C THR A 16 17.43 -16.67 3.71
N ALA A 17 17.11 -16.07 4.86
CA ALA A 17 16.09 -15.03 4.97
C ALA A 17 16.48 -13.76 4.18
N HIS A 18 17.77 -13.39 4.18
CA HIS A 18 18.29 -12.29 3.37
C HIS A 18 18.21 -12.57 1.87
N ILE A 19 18.57 -13.77 1.41
CA ILE A 19 18.49 -14.16 -0.01
C ILE A 19 17.03 -14.19 -0.49
N GLN A 20 16.11 -14.70 0.34
CA GLN A 20 14.68 -14.68 0.02
C GLN A 20 14.12 -13.25 0.00
N ALA A 21 14.54 -12.39 0.94
CA ALA A 21 14.17 -10.98 0.94
C ALA A 21 14.76 -10.23 -0.28
N LEU A 22 15.98 -10.55 -0.69
CA LEU A 22 16.67 -10.04 -1.89
C LEU A 22 15.94 -10.43 -3.18
N GLN A 23 15.54 -11.69 -3.30
CA GLN A 23 14.78 -12.20 -4.46
C GLN A 23 13.35 -11.64 -4.50
N ALA A 24 12.72 -11.47 -3.34
CA ALA A 24 11.40 -10.83 -3.22
C ALA A 24 11.45 -9.34 -3.55
N ALA A 25 12.53 -8.63 -3.19
CA ALA A 25 12.74 -7.22 -3.55
C ALA A 25 13.01 -7.03 -5.05
N GLN A 26 13.59 -8.02 -5.74
CA GLN A 26 13.82 -7.99 -7.19
C GLN A 26 12.59 -8.36 -8.02
N THR A 27 11.62 -9.09 -7.45
CA THR A 27 10.42 -9.54 -8.16
C THR A 27 9.27 -8.57 -7.91
N GLN A 28 9.32 -7.35 -8.47
CA GLN A 28 8.20 -6.41 -8.32
C GLN A 28 6.98 -6.90 -9.12
N LEU A 29 5.84 -7.04 -8.45
CA LEU A 29 4.58 -7.39 -9.11
C LEU A 29 4.25 -6.36 -10.19
N LYS A 30 4.10 -6.83 -11.43
CA LYS A 30 3.70 -5.99 -12.55
C LYS A 30 2.19 -5.80 -12.50
N PRO A 31 1.69 -4.58 -12.75
CA PRO A 31 0.26 -4.37 -12.84
C PRO A 31 -0.31 -5.17 -14.03
N PRO A 32 -1.49 -5.81 -13.87
CA PRO A 32 -2.14 -6.55 -14.95
C PRO A 32 -2.64 -5.66 -16.11
N GLN A 33 -2.63 -4.34 -15.92
CA GLN A 33 -3.06 -3.35 -16.91
C GLN A 33 -2.02 -2.24 -17.03
N THR A 34 -1.96 -1.59 -18.19
CA THR A 34 -1.16 -0.38 -18.37
C THR A 34 -1.69 0.74 -17.49
N LEU A 35 -0.80 1.36 -16.72
CA LEU A 35 -1.12 2.45 -15.80
C LEU A 35 -0.43 3.75 -16.21
N SER A 36 -1.11 4.88 -15.98
CA SER A 36 -0.54 6.23 -16.08
C SER A 36 0.56 6.45 -15.02
N LYS A 37 1.31 7.56 -15.12
CA LYS A 37 2.34 7.89 -14.11
C LYS A 37 1.73 8.08 -12.72
N ALA A 38 0.57 8.73 -12.63
CA ALA A 38 -0.12 8.95 -11.35
C ALA A 38 -0.66 7.64 -10.77
N GLU A 39 -1.29 6.81 -11.61
CA GLU A 39 -1.80 5.50 -11.19
C GLU A 39 -0.67 4.56 -10.72
N LYS A 40 0.49 4.58 -11.40
CA LYS A 40 1.66 3.76 -11.00
C LYS A 40 2.15 4.10 -9.60
N ARG A 41 2.17 5.38 -9.23
CA ARG A 41 2.55 5.82 -7.87
C ARG A 41 1.67 5.16 -6.81
N TYR A 42 0.36 5.13 -7.04
CA TYR A 42 -0.59 4.50 -6.12
C TYR A 42 -0.49 2.97 -6.16
N TRP A 43 -0.37 2.37 -7.35
CA TRP A 43 -0.10 0.94 -7.49
C TRP A 43 1.08 0.49 -6.63
N GLU A 44 2.21 1.19 -6.74
CA GLU A 44 3.40 0.89 -5.95
C GLU A 44 3.15 1.03 -4.45
N SER A 45 2.36 2.02 -4.03
CA SER A 45 2.02 2.16 -2.61
C SER A 45 1.16 1.00 -2.12
N ILE A 46 0.18 0.58 -2.94
CA ILE A 46 -0.74 -0.51 -2.67
C ILE A 46 0.00 -1.86 -2.63
N ILE A 47 0.80 -2.20 -3.64
CA ILE A 47 1.43 -3.53 -3.68
C ILE A 47 2.46 -3.77 -2.57
N ASN A 48 2.97 -2.69 -1.98
CA ASN A 48 3.94 -2.72 -0.89
C ASN A 48 3.28 -2.76 0.49
N SER A 49 1.95 -2.71 0.58
CA SER A 49 1.23 -2.71 1.85
C SER A 49 1.16 -4.08 2.52
N ARG A 50 1.40 -5.16 1.77
CA ARG A 50 1.43 -6.55 2.24
C ARG A 50 2.53 -7.35 1.53
N ALA A 51 2.84 -8.54 2.04
CA ALA A 51 3.88 -9.41 1.50
C ALA A 51 3.60 -9.81 0.04
N LEU A 52 4.67 -9.89 -0.77
CA LEU A 52 4.55 -10.07 -2.23
C LEU A 52 3.84 -11.38 -2.63
N ASP A 53 4.12 -12.45 -1.90
CA ASP A 53 3.54 -13.79 -2.07
C ASP A 53 2.08 -13.88 -1.62
N SER A 54 1.59 -12.92 -0.85
CA SER A 54 0.18 -12.86 -0.42
C SER A 54 -0.78 -12.33 -1.49
N TRP A 55 -0.25 -11.81 -2.61
CA TRP A 55 -1.07 -11.22 -3.68
C TRP A 55 -1.64 -12.27 -4.63
N THR A 56 -2.97 -12.47 -4.58
CA THR A 56 -3.68 -13.26 -5.59
C THR A 56 -3.89 -12.45 -6.88
N PRO A 57 -4.10 -13.10 -8.05
CA PRO A 57 -4.39 -12.39 -9.30
C PRO A 57 -5.61 -11.47 -9.22
N ILE A 58 -6.67 -11.89 -8.52
CA ILE A 58 -7.87 -11.07 -8.36
C ILE A 58 -7.61 -9.83 -7.49
N ASP A 59 -6.70 -9.92 -6.53
CA ASP A 59 -6.30 -8.77 -5.73
C ASP A 59 -5.46 -7.79 -6.54
N GLN A 60 -4.63 -8.28 -7.47
CA GLN A 60 -3.88 -7.41 -8.38
C GLN A 60 -4.83 -6.61 -9.29
N GLU A 61 -5.90 -7.23 -9.80
CA GLU A 61 -6.96 -6.52 -10.54
C GLU A 61 -7.67 -5.47 -9.67
N ARG A 62 -7.97 -5.79 -8.41
CA ARG A 62 -8.57 -4.84 -7.47
C ARG A 62 -7.61 -3.70 -7.10
N ALA A 63 -6.32 -3.99 -6.93
CA ALA A 63 -5.29 -2.98 -6.66
C ALA A 63 -5.12 -1.99 -7.81
N VAL A 64 -5.21 -2.45 -9.07
CA VAL A 64 -5.28 -1.54 -10.22
C VAL A 64 -6.48 -0.61 -10.13
N LYS A 65 -7.67 -1.15 -9.82
CA LYS A 65 -8.88 -0.33 -9.67
C LYS A 65 -8.75 0.68 -8.53
N LEU A 66 -8.15 0.28 -7.41
CA LEU A 66 -7.91 1.18 -6.28
C LEU A 66 -6.91 2.28 -6.64
N ALA A 67 -5.86 1.97 -7.38
CA ALA A 67 -4.90 2.97 -7.86
C ALA A 67 -5.56 4.02 -8.77
N LYS A 68 -6.46 3.59 -9.66
CA LYS A 68 -7.27 4.49 -10.51
C LYS A 68 -8.23 5.35 -9.68
N LEU A 69 -8.87 4.75 -8.68
CA LEU A 69 -9.77 5.47 -7.76
C LEU A 69 -9.04 6.57 -6.97
N TYR A 70 -7.80 6.34 -6.54
CA TYR A 70 -7.03 7.40 -5.86
C TYR A 70 -6.72 8.59 -6.79
N VAL A 71 -6.44 8.34 -8.08
CA VAL A 71 -6.27 9.43 -9.05
C VAL A 71 -7.57 10.20 -9.25
N GLU A 72 -8.70 9.50 -9.36
CA GLU A 72 -10.03 10.13 -9.45
C GLU A 72 -10.31 10.99 -8.20
N ILE A 73 -10.00 10.49 -7.00
CA ILE A 73 -10.11 11.28 -5.75
C ILE A 73 -9.25 12.54 -5.83
N ASP A 74 -7.97 12.44 -6.22
CA ASP A 74 -7.07 13.60 -6.34
C ASP A 74 -7.63 14.67 -7.30
N GLU A 75 -8.22 14.26 -8.43
CA GLU A 75 -8.84 15.17 -9.40
C GLU A 75 -10.07 15.88 -8.80
N TYR A 76 -10.95 15.14 -8.16
CA TYR A 76 -12.15 15.70 -7.51
C TYR A 76 -11.81 16.57 -6.29
N GLU A 77 -10.75 16.27 -5.54
CA GLU A 77 -10.26 17.11 -4.45
C GLU A 77 -9.67 18.43 -4.96
N GLN A 78 -8.96 18.41 -6.09
CA GLN A 78 -8.48 19.64 -6.73
C GLN A 78 -9.63 20.52 -7.20
N GLU A 79 -10.70 19.94 -7.76
CA GLU A 79 -11.91 20.69 -8.11
C GLU A 79 -12.61 21.23 -6.84
N LEU A 80 -12.70 20.42 -5.79
CA LEU A 80 -13.32 20.81 -4.53
C LEU A 80 -12.60 21.97 -3.84
N ALA A 81 -11.27 22.01 -3.91
CA ALA A 81 -10.46 23.09 -3.36
C ALA A 81 -10.80 24.47 -3.95
N ASN A 82 -11.27 24.49 -5.21
CA ASN A 82 -11.67 25.70 -5.92
C ASN A 82 -13.18 26.01 -5.80
N THR A 83 -13.92 25.16 -5.10
CA THR A 83 -15.39 25.20 -5.04
C THR A 83 -15.88 25.60 -3.66
N ARG A 84 -16.91 26.45 -3.61
CA ARG A 84 -17.57 26.79 -2.33
C ARG A 84 -18.51 25.67 -1.89
N ARG A 85 -18.48 25.35 -0.60
CA ARG A 85 -19.37 24.33 -0.02
C ARG A 85 -20.85 24.62 -0.18
N TRP A 86 -21.21 25.89 -0.12
CA TRP A 86 -22.61 26.33 -0.15
C TRP A 86 -22.89 27.16 -1.40
N LEU A 87 -23.94 26.78 -2.10
CA LEU A 87 -24.49 27.47 -3.25
C LEU A 87 -25.81 28.13 -2.88
N LYS A 88 -26.03 29.35 -3.35
CA LYS A 88 -27.34 30.01 -3.26
C LYS A 88 -28.14 29.64 -4.50
N THR A 89 -29.34 29.11 -4.31
CA THR A 89 -30.25 28.78 -5.41
C THR A 89 -30.98 30.03 -5.90
N ASP A 90 -31.64 29.93 -7.06
CA ASP A 90 -32.46 31.02 -7.63
C ASP A 90 -33.59 31.45 -6.69
N THR A 91 -34.07 30.53 -5.84
CA THR A 91 -35.06 30.79 -4.79
C THR A 91 -34.47 31.45 -3.53
N GLY A 92 -33.17 31.69 -3.49
CA GLY A 92 -32.46 32.28 -2.35
C GLY A 92 -32.08 31.31 -1.23
N ALA A 93 -32.47 30.03 -1.32
CA ALA A 93 -32.10 29.01 -0.34
C ALA A 93 -30.62 28.59 -0.51
N MET A 94 -29.97 28.21 0.60
CA MET A 94 -28.61 27.67 0.56
C MET A 94 -28.67 26.14 0.41
N LYS A 95 -27.93 25.59 -0.57
CA LYS A 95 -27.76 24.15 -0.77
C LYS A 95 -26.27 23.78 -0.79
N ILE A 96 -25.94 22.56 -0.39
CA ILE A 96 -24.57 22.02 -0.49
C ILE A 96 -24.22 21.80 -1.96
N HIS A 97 -22.99 22.15 -2.34
CA HIS A 97 -22.48 21.88 -3.68
C HIS A 97 -22.42 20.36 -3.94
N PRO A 98 -22.98 19.84 -5.06
CA PRO A 98 -23.06 18.40 -5.34
C PRO A 98 -21.72 17.64 -5.23
N LEU A 99 -20.63 18.31 -5.60
CA LEU A 99 -19.26 17.79 -5.52
C LEU A 99 -18.87 17.25 -4.13
N HIS A 100 -19.40 17.84 -3.04
CA HIS A 100 -19.13 17.33 -1.70
C HIS A 100 -19.72 15.93 -1.49
N TYR A 101 -20.86 15.61 -2.10
CA TYR A 101 -21.43 14.27 -2.03
C TYR A 101 -20.64 13.28 -2.88
N VAL A 102 -20.16 13.71 -4.06
CA VAL A 102 -19.33 12.86 -4.93
C VAL A 102 -18.04 12.45 -4.21
N VAL A 103 -17.32 13.42 -3.65
CA VAL A 103 -16.07 13.16 -2.91
C VAL A 103 -16.30 12.23 -1.72
N GLU A 104 -17.37 12.44 -0.95
CA GLU A 104 -17.74 11.57 0.17
C GLU A 104 -18.00 10.12 -0.30
N GLU A 105 -18.68 9.92 -1.42
CA GLU A 105 -18.93 8.59 -1.98
C GLU A 105 -17.65 7.92 -2.52
N LEU A 106 -16.74 8.68 -3.12
CA LEU A 106 -15.44 8.18 -3.56
C LEU A 106 -14.61 7.69 -2.37
N TYR A 107 -14.59 8.45 -1.26
CA TYR A 107 -13.93 8.06 -0.03
C TYR A 107 -14.54 6.79 0.59
N LYS A 108 -15.86 6.64 0.60
CA LYS A 108 -16.51 5.40 1.06
C LYS A 108 -16.10 4.19 0.21
N ARG A 109 -16.04 4.37 -1.11
CA ARG A 109 -15.61 3.33 -2.05
C ARG A 109 -14.14 2.95 -1.81
N GLU A 110 -13.27 3.93 -1.60
CA GLU A 110 -11.86 3.73 -1.26
C GLU A 110 -11.71 2.85 -0.01
N ILE A 111 -12.39 3.22 1.08
CA ILE A 111 -12.35 2.46 2.34
C ILE A 111 -12.84 1.02 2.13
N GLN A 112 -13.91 0.83 1.36
CA GLN A 112 -14.43 -0.50 1.04
C GLN A 112 -13.42 -1.34 0.24
N MET A 113 -12.74 -0.74 -0.73
CA MET A 113 -11.74 -1.43 -1.54
C MET A 113 -10.50 -1.78 -0.72
N CYS A 114 -10.01 -0.86 0.12
CA CYS A 114 -8.93 -1.13 1.07
C CYS A 114 -9.27 -2.31 2.00
N ARG A 115 -10.49 -2.34 2.56
CA ARG A 115 -10.97 -3.48 3.36
C ARG A 115 -10.99 -4.79 2.56
N SER A 116 -11.44 -4.75 1.30
CA SER A 116 -11.48 -5.95 0.45
C SER A 116 -10.09 -6.52 0.13
N LEU A 117 -9.07 -5.66 0.11
CA LEU A 117 -7.67 -6.02 -0.08
C LEU A 117 -6.93 -6.32 1.24
N GLN A 118 -7.64 -6.27 2.38
CA GLN A 118 -7.07 -6.40 3.73
C GLN A 118 -5.96 -5.38 4.01
N ILE A 119 -6.05 -4.21 3.37
CA ILE A 119 -5.16 -3.07 3.57
C ILE A 119 -5.76 -2.27 4.72
N HIS A 120 -5.18 -2.42 5.90
CA HIS A 120 -5.64 -1.72 7.10
C HIS A 120 -4.76 -0.51 7.39
N SER A 121 -5.38 0.60 7.81
CA SER A 121 -4.64 1.64 8.51
C SER A 121 -4.06 1.02 9.78
N ARG A 122 -2.78 1.24 10.02
CA ARG A 122 -1.97 0.58 11.04
C ARG A 122 -2.45 0.83 12.49
N ALA A 123 -3.50 1.62 12.70
CA ALA A 123 -3.93 2.10 14.00
C ALA A 123 -4.79 1.12 14.82
N THR A 124 -5.36 0.05 14.24
CA THR A 124 -6.51 -0.62 14.88
C THR A 124 -6.31 -2.06 15.37
N GLN A 125 -5.14 -2.69 15.30
CA GLN A 125 -5.01 -4.09 15.75
C GLN A 125 -3.78 -4.36 16.63
N GLY A 126 -4.02 -4.92 17.82
CA GLY A 126 -3.00 -5.35 18.78
C GLY A 126 -2.10 -6.50 18.30
N GLU A 127 -2.36 -7.06 17.12
CA GLU A 127 -1.43 -7.91 16.34
C GLU A 127 -0.32 -7.11 15.62
N SER A 128 -0.34 -5.78 15.79
CA SER A 128 0.61 -4.83 15.23
C SER A 128 2.05 -5.27 15.40
N ARG A 129 2.48 -5.79 16.56
CA ARG A 129 3.92 -5.98 16.80
C ARG A 129 4.62 -6.93 15.83
N ASP A 130 3.99 -8.03 15.42
CA ASP A 130 4.64 -9.03 14.57
C ASP A 130 4.48 -8.72 13.08
N GLN A 131 3.33 -8.19 12.65
CA GLN A 131 3.16 -7.69 11.29
C GLN A 131 4.00 -6.43 11.03
N VAL A 132 4.12 -5.55 12.03
CA VAL A 132 4.98 -4.38 11.99
C VAL A 132 6.43 -4.76 11.89
N LYS A 133 6.91 -5.72 12.70
CA LYS A 133 8.30 -6.21 12.57
C LYS A 133 8.54 -6.83 11.21
N THR A 134 7.60 -7.63 10.71
CA THR A 134 7.71 -8.25 9.37
C THR A 134 7.77 -7.18 8.28
N ASN A 135 6.84 -6.22 8.26
CA ASN A 135 6.83 -5.13 7.29
C ASN A 135 8.03 -4.19 7.44
N GLN A 136 8.49 -3.91 8.67
CA GLN A 136 9.69 -3.12 8.94
C GLN A 136 10.95 -3.84 8.46
N LEU A 137 11.07 -5.15 8.66
CA LEU A 137 12.16 -5.96 8.13
C LEU A 137 12.18 -5.91 6.60
N TYR A 138 11.01 -6.02 5.96
CA TYR A 138 10.89 -5.88 4.50
C TYR A 138 11.26 -4.47 4.01
N GLN A 139 10.79 -3.42 4.70
CA GLN A 139 11.13 -2.04 4.35
C GLN A 139 12.61 -1.71 4.59
N GLN A 140 13.19 -2.19 5.69
CA GLN A 140 14.62 -2.04 6.00
C GLN A 140 15.47 -2.79 4.96
N ALA A 141 15.11 -4.03 4.62
CA ALA A 141 15.80 -4.78 3.58
C ALA A 141 15.78 -4.03 2.23
N ARG A 142 14.65 -3.40 1.88
CA ARG A 142 14.54 -2.59 0.67
C ARG A 142 15.35 -1.29 0.73
N ALA A 143 15.43 -0.64 1.89
CA ALA A 143 16.21 0.58 2.08
C ALA A 143 17.72 0.30 1.99
N THR A 144 18.20 -0.78 2.60
CA THR A 144 19.61 -1.22 2.49
C THR A 144 20.00 -1.51 1.04
N LEU A 145 19.09 -2.10 0.24
CA LEU A 145 19.33 -2.34 -1.18
C LEU A 145 19.42 -1.08 -2.04
N ALA A 146 18.69 -0.02 -1.65
CA ALA A 146 18.79 1.27 -2.33
C ALA A 146 20.12 1.98 -2.02
N ASP A 147 20.66 1.80 -0.80
CA ASP A 147 21.91 2.42 -0.34
C ASP A 147 23.16 1.69 -0.91
N ASP A 148 23.15 0.35 -0.93
CA ASP A 148 24.26 -0.46 -1.45
C ASP A 148 24.43 -0.33 -2.98
N ASN A 149 23.35 -0.08 -3.73
CA ASN A 149 23.44 0.19 -5.18
C ASN A 149 24.17 1.52 -5.50
N GLY A 150 24.36 2.41 -4.52
CA GLY A 150 25.21 3.60 -4.67
C GLY A 150 26.71 3.31 -4.56
N LEU A 151 27.10 2.18 -3.94
CA LEU A 151 28.51 1.81 -3.72
C LEU A 151 29.10 0.97 -4.86
N LEU A 152 28.26 0.33 -5.68
CA LEU A 152 28.68 -0.52 -6.81
C LEU A 152 28.90 0.26 -8.12
N ALA A 153 28.53 1.55 -8.20
CA ALA A 153 28.62 2.35 -9.42
C ALA A 153 29.98 3.05 -9.67
N ARG A 154 31.02 2.77 -8.85
CA ARG A 154 32.35 3.42 -8.96
C ARG A 154 33.50 2.49 -9.33
N PHE A 155 33.22 1.27 -9.77
CA PHE A 155 34.22 0.36 -10.32
C PHE A 155 33.71 -0.27 -11.61
N ASN A 156 33.77 0.49 -12.70
CA ASN A 156 34.21 0.06 -14.03
C ASN A 156 34.34 1.27 -14.95
#